data_AF-A0A6M5YXK6-F1
#
_entry.id   AF-A0A6M5YXK6-F1
#
_cell.length_a   1.000
_cell.length_b   1.000
_cell.length_c   1.000
_cell.angle_alpha   90.00
_cell.angle_beta   90.00
_cell.angle_gamma   90.00
#
_symmetry.space_group_name_H-M   'P 1'
#
loop_
_entity.id
_entity.type
_entity.pdbx_description
1 polymer ?
#
loop_
_entity_poly.entity_id
_entity_poly.type
_entity_poly.pdbx_seq_one_letter_code
_entity_poly.pdbx_strand_id
1 'polypeptide(L)'
;MSNPGDPPKPYTADEVNRLWQHGMHEERLFHDRLNYFSFLETGLLTICGIMYNKEPAVGFFLPITLVGLLFTLLWMVIQKRHWTYCVHVNARIKQLVPEYRATLDAFPGNRDGLSISRPLALAVPVLFAGTWIAFLAWIVFRDRLPTHINGGITLDRVLLVLLTTGLAWVLLRLRRLERAVRGKQ
;
A
#
# COMPACT_ATOMS: atom_id res chain seq x y z
N MET A 1 11.75 -38.42 15.53
CA MET A 1 12.74 -37.91 14.55
C MET A 1 12.53 -38.68 13.27
N SER A 2 12.00 -38.04 12.22
CA SER A 2 11.78 -38.67 10.91
C SER A 2 13.12 -38.91 10.20
N ASN A 3 13.28 -40.08 9.60
CA ASN A 3 14.50 -40.49 8.91
C ASN A 3 14.67 -39.63 7.63
N PRO A 4 15.88 -39.18 7.27
CA PRO A 4 16.09 -38.28 6.13
C PRO A 4 15.82 -38.89 4.73
N GLY A 5 15.24 -40.10 4.67
CA GLY A 5 14.85 -40.78 3.44
C GLY A 5 13.37 -41.16 3.35
N ASP A 6 12.55 -40.83 4.35
CA ASP A 6 11.11 -41.11 4.27
C ASP A 6 10.44 -40.15 3.26
N PRO A 7 9.55 -40.65 2.37
CA PRO A 7 8.78 -39.77 1.50
C PRO A 7 7.98 -38.77 2.34
N PRO A 8 7.85 -37.50 1.90
CA PRO A 8 7.16 -36.49 2.68
C PRO A 8 5.76 -36.99 3.02
N LYS A 9 5.46 -37.06 4.33
CA LYS A 9 4.18 -37.56 4.82
C LYS A 9 3.05 -36.74 4.19
N PRO A 10 2.04 -37.37 3.57
CA PRO A 10 0.90 -36.63 3.03
C PRO A 10 0.20 -35.86 4.15
N TYR A 11 -0.18 -34.61 3.86
CA TYR A 11 -0.88 -33.77 4.82
C TYR A 11 -2.22 -34.40 5.21
N THR A 12 -2.50 -34.39 6.50
CA THR A 12 -3.80 -34.81 7.05
C THR A 12 -4.86 -33.74 6.76
N ALA A 13 -6.13 -34.15 6.67
CA ALA A 13 -7.24 -33.22 6.43
C ALA A 13 -7.30 -32.08 7.49
N ASP A 14 -6.96 -32.38 8.73
CA ASP A 14 -6.91 -31.40 9.81
C ASP A 14 -5.75 -30.39 9.64
N GLU A 15 -4.57 -30.83 9.18
CA GLU A 15 -3.46 -29.92 8.84
C GLU A 15 -3.83 -28.95 7.72
N VAL A 16 -4.57 -29.43 6.72
CA VAL A 16 -5.07 -28.60 5.61
C VAL A 16 -6.11 -27.61 6.11
N ASN A 17 -7.05 -28.04 6.96
CA ASN A 17 -8.05 -27.16 7.55
C ASN A 17 -7.42 -26.06 8.43
N ARG A 18 -6.43 -26.39 9.26
CA ARG A 18 -5.69 -25.40 10.06
C ARG A 18 -4.94 -24.39 9.19
N LEU A 19 -4.31 -24.86 8.10
CA LEU A 19 -3.64 -23.96 7.16
C LEU A 19 -4.64 -23.02 6.48
N TRP A 20 -5.81 -23.52 6.11
CA TRP A 20 -6.87 -22.73 5.51
C TRP A 20 -7.37 -21.64 6.47
N GLN A 21 -7.68 -22.00 7.72
CA GLN A 21 -8.08 -21.05 8.76
C GLN A 21 -7.00 -20.01 9.03
N HIS A 22 -5.73 -20.43 9.07
CA HIS A 22 -4.59 -19.54 9.21
C HIS A 22 -4.51 -18.55 8.04
N GLY A 23 -4.66 -19.02 6.80
CA GLY A 23 -4.68 -18.15 5.61
C GLY A 23 -5.79 -17.09 5.66
N MET A 24 -7.02 -17.49 6.00
CA MET A 24 -8.14 -16.57 6.15
C MET A 24 -7.91 -15.56 7.30
N HIS A 25 -7.31 -15.99 8.40
CA HIS A 25 -6.99 -15.12 9.52
C HIS A 25 -5.96 -14.05 9.13
N GLU A 26 -4.90 -14.43 8.42
CA GLU A 26 -3.87 -13.51 7.94
C GLU A 26 -4.42 -12.49 6.94
N GLU A 27 -5.33 -12.91 6.05
CA GLU A 27 -6.00 -12.00 5.12
C GLU A 27 -6.87 -10.97 5.86
N ARG A 28 -7.63 -11.41 6.88
CA ARG A 28 -8.42 -10.49 7.72
C ARG A 28 -7.53 -9.51 8.45
N LEU A 29 -6.46 -10.00 9.08
CA LEU A 29 -5.51 -9.20 9.83
C LEU A 29 -4.82 -8.15 8.94
N PHE A 30 -4.54 -8.50 7.68
CA PHE A 30 -4.00 -7.58 6.69
C PHE A 30 -4.96 -6.42 6.39
N HIS A 31 -6.25 -6.71 6.21
CA HIS A 31 -7.28 -5.69 5.97
C HIS A 31 -7.49 -4.80 7.19
N ASP A 32 -7.58 -5.38 8.39
CA ASP A 32 -7.75 -4.64 9.64
C ASP A 32 -6.57 -3.68 9.88
N ARG A 33 -5.34 -4.15 9.67
CA ARG A 33 -4.13 -3.32 9.75
C ARG A 33 -4.17 -2.16 8.76
N LEU A 34 -4.56 -2.41 7.50
CA LEU A 34 -4.66 -1.36 6.48
C LEU A 34 -5.69 -0.29 6.87
N ASN A 35 -6.80 -0.70 7.49
CA ASN A 35 -7.82 0.22 8.01
C ASN A 35 -7.28 1.06 9.18
N TYR A 36 -6.58 0.45 10.14
CA TYR A 36 -5.96 1.19 11.25
C TYR A 36 -4.92 2.21 10.77
N PHE A 37 -4.08 1.82 9.82
CA PHE A 37 -3.14 2.73 9.17
C PHE A 37 -3.86 3.92 8.52
N SER A 38 -4.89 3.64 7.73
CA SER A 38 -5.67 4.69 7.05
C SER A 38 -6.34 5.64 8.04
N PHE A 39 -6.85 5.11 9.15
CA PHE A 39 -7.45 5.92 10.22
C PHE A 39 -6.41 6.83 10.89
N LEU A 40 -5.25 6.28 11.26
CA LEU A 40 -4.17 7.05 11.89
C LEU A 40 -3.66 8.16 10.97
N GLU A 41 -3.38 7.84 9.70
CA GLU A 41 -2.89 8.81 8.72
C GLU A 41 -3.91 9.90 8.43
N THR A 42 -5.20 9.55 8.31
CA THR A 42 -6.27 10.54 8.15
C THR A 42 -6.39 11.43 9.37
N GLY A 43 -6.22 10.89 10.58
CA GLY A 43 -6.16 11.67 11.82
C GLY A 43 -5.01 12.66 11.83
N LEU A 44 -3.80 12.22 11.45
CA LEU A 44 -2.62 13.08 11.33
C LEU A 44 -2.81 14.20 10.29
N LEU A 45 -3.36 13.88 9.12
CA LEU A 45 -3.69 14.88 8.10
C LEU A 45 -4.74 15.87 8.57
N THR A 46 -5.74 15.40 9.32
CA THR A 46 -6.79 16.28 9.90
C THR A 46 -6.19 17.26 10.89
N ILE A 47 -5.33 16.78 11.80
CA ILE A 47 -4.60 17.62 12.75
C ILE A 47 -3.74 18.64 11.98
N CYS A 48 -3.02 18.20 10.95
CA CYS A 48 -2.25 19.09 10.08
C CYS A 48 -3.13 20.19 9.46
N GLY A 49 -4.31 19.83 8.92
CA GLY A 49 -5.24 20.78 8.32
C GLY A 49 -5.79 21.80 9.32
N ILE A 50 -6.19 21.36 10.51
CA ILE A 50 -6.68 22.26 11.57
C ILE A 50 -5.57 23.20 12.04
N MET A 51 -4.37 22.67 12.27
CA MET A 51 -3.23 23.46 12.74
C MET A 51 -2.76 24.45 11.69
N TYR A 52 -2.73 24.07 10.42
CA TYR A 52 -2.43 24.99 9.33
C TYR A 52 -3.38 26.20 9.30
N ASN A 53 -4.68 25.99 9.56
CA ASN A 53 -5.65 27.08 9.60
C ASN A 53 -5.53 27.98 10.84
N LYS A 54 -5.13 27.42 11.99
CA LYS A 54 -5.01 28.18 13.25
C LYS A 54 -3.69 28.92 13.37
N GLU A 55 -2.58 28.24 13.08
CA GLU A 55 -1.24 28.77 13.25
C GLU A 55 -0.27 28.08 12.26
N PRO A 56 0.03 28.71 11.11
CA PRO A 56 0.87 28.13 10.06
C PRO A 56 2.38 28.20 10.40
N ALA A 57 2.73 27.94 11.65
CA ALA A 57 4.10 27.93 12.14
C ALA A 57 4.85 26.68 11.64
N VAL A 58 5.96 26.91 10.93
CA VAL A 58 6.83 25.84 10.40
C VAL A 58 7.33 24.93 11.52
N GLY A 59 7.63 25.51 12.68
CA GLY A 59 8.16 24.78 13.84
C GLY A 59 7.24 23.66 14.33
N PHE A 60 5.94 23.75 14.07
CA PHE A 60 4.97 22.71 14.40
C PHE A 60 4.64 21.80 13.21
N PHE A 61 4.53 22.39 12.01
CA PHE A 61 4.11 21.66 10.80
C PHE A 61 5.20 20.73 10.24
N LEU A 62 6.48 21.07 10.42
CA LEU A 62 7.60 20.24 9.97
C LEU A 62 7.73 18.93 10.78
N PRO A 63 7.74 18.94 12.13
CA PRO A 63 7.78 17.70 12.91
C PRO A 63 6.63 16.73 12.60
N ILE A 64 5.39 17.23 12.51
CA ILE A 64 4.24 16.36 12.23
C ILE A 64 4.29 15.75 10.83
N THR A 65 4.74 16.51 9.83
CA THR A 65 4.96 16.02 8.46
C THR A 65 6.04 14.93 8.42
N LEU A 66 7.14 15.11 9.16
CA LEU A 66 8.19 14.10 9.26
C LEU A 66 7.71 12.83 9.96
N VAL A 67 6.95 12.96 11.05
CA VAL A 67 6.38 11.82 11.78
C VAL A 67 5.41 11.04 10.89
N GLY A 68 4.50 11.72 10.19
CA GLY A 68 3.58 11.09 9.25
C GLY A 68 4.32 10.35 8.12
N LEU A 69 5.32 11.00 7.51
CA LEU A 69 6.12 10.37 6.46
C LEU A 69 6.88 9.13 6.96
N LEU A 70 7.59 9.24 8.09
CA LEU A 70 8.34 8.12 8.66
C LEU A 70 7.42 6.95 9.02
N PHE A 71 6.25 7.25 9.59
CA PHE A 71 5.25 6.24 9.91
C PHE A 71 4.73 5.53 8.65
N THR A 72 4.38 6.29 7.61
CA THR A 72 3.99 5.72 6.31
C THR A 72 5.08 4.85 5.69
N LEU A 73 6.33 5.28 5.71
CA LEU A 73 7.46 4.52 5.14
C LEU A 73 7.71 3.22 5.90
N LEU A 74 7.72 3.28 7.24
CA LEU A 74 7.83 2.10 8.10
C LEU A 74 6.70 1.11 7.82
N TRP A 75 5.47 1.64 7.72
CA TRP A 75 4.30 0.83 7.41
C TRP A 75 4.42 0.13 6.06
N MET A 76 4.89 0.83 5.03
CA MET A 76 5.07 0.26 3.69
C MET A 76 6.04 -0.93 3.70
N VAL A 77 7.12 -0.86 4.49
CA VAL A 77 8.08 -1.96 4.66
C VAL A 77 7.42 -3.17 5.34
N ILE A 78 6.69 -2.93 6.44
CA ILE A 78 5.97 -3.98 7.18
C ILE A 78 4.91 -4.64 6.29
N GLN A 79 4.12 -3.83 5.57
CA GLN A 79 3.05 -4.29 4.68
C GLN A 79 3.61 -5.14 3.53
N LYS A 80 4.75 -4.74 2.95
CA LYS A 80 5.42 -5.52 1.89
C LYS A 80 5.90 -6.88 2.39
N ARG A 81 6.46 -6.93 3.61
CA ARG A 81 6.89 -8.20 4.24
C ARG A 81 5.69 -9.11 4.47
N HIS A 82 4.62 -8.58 5.04
CA HIS A 82 3.41 -9.34 5.32
C HIS A 82 2.73 -9.83 4.05
N TRP A 83 2.69 -9.00 3.00
CA TRP A 83 2.19 -9.41 1.69
C TRP A 83 2.93 -10.62 1.12
N THR A 84 4.27 -10.62 1.20
CA THR A 84 5.09 -11.76 0.75
C THR A 84 4.72 -13.04 1.48
N TYR A 85 4.43 -12.93 2.78
CA TYR A 85 3.95 -14.04 3.59
C TYR A 85 2.57 -14.55 3.14
N CYS A 86 1.59 -13.65 2.95
CA CYS A 86 0.26 -14.03 2.46
C CYS A 86 0.32 -14.73 1.09
N VAL A 87 1.18 -14.25 0.18
CA VAL A 87 1.40 -14.89 -1.13
C VAL A 87 1.94 -16.31 -0.95
N HIS A 88 2.88 -16.52 -0.04
CA HIS A 88 3.44 -17.84 0.25
C HIS A 88 2.37 -18.80 0.82
N VAL A 89 1.57 -18.33 1.78
CA VAL A 89 0.49 -19.13 2.37
C VAL A 89 -0.57 -19.48 1.33
N ASN A 90 -0.98 -18.51 0.51
CA ASN A 90 -1.94 -18.73 -0.58
C ASN A 90 -1.42 -19.74 -1.63
N ALA A 91 -0.14 -19.66 -2.00
CA ALA A 91 0.46 -20.64 -2.91
C ALA A 91 0.42 -22.06 -2.33
N ARG A 92 0.69 -22.21 -1.02
CA ARG A 92 0.60 -23.49 -0.32
C ARG A 92 -0.85 -24.00 -0.24
N ILE A 93 -1.82 -23.13 0.00
CA ILE A 93 -3.25 -23.48 0.03
C ILE A 93 -3.70 -24.00 -1.34
N LYS A 94 -3.31 -23.36 -2.46
CA LYS A 94 -3.65 -23.83 -3.81
C LYS A 94 -3.10 -25.22 -4.14
N GLN A 95 -1.97 -25.60 -3.55
CA GLN A 95 -1.38 -26.92 -3.74
C GLN A 95 -2.11 -28.01 -2.94
N LEU A 96 -2.61 -27.66 -1.75
CA LEU A 96 -3.18 -28.61 -0.80
C LEU A 96 -4.71 -28.71 -0.86
N VAL A 97 -5.39 -27.70 -1.41
CA VAL A 97 -6.85 -27.66 -1.56
C VAL A 97 -7.19 -27.57 -3.06
N PRO A 98 -7.32 -28.73 -3.76
CA PRO A 98 -7.53 -28.75 -5.20
C PRO A 98 -8.85 -28.10 -5.63
N GLU A 99 -9.89 -28.16 -4.79
CA GLU A 99 -11.18 -27.50 -5.03
C GLU A 99 -11.03 -25.97 -5.08
N TYR A 100 -10.22 -25.40 -4.19
CA TYR A 100 -9.93 -23.96 -4.18
C TYR A 100 -9.16 -23.55 -5.44
N ARG A 101 -8.17 -24.37 -5.85
CA ARG A 101 -7.45 -24.15 -7.11
C ARG A 101 -8.40 -24.21 -8.30
N ALA A 102 -9.26 -25.22 -8.38
CA ALA A 102 -10.23 -25.36 -9.46
C ALA A 102 -11.17 -24.15 -9.54
N THR A 103 -11.59 -23.62 -8.39
CA THR A 103 -12.41 -22.40 -8.31
C THR A 103 -11.67 -21.18 -8.87
N LEU A 104 -10.39 -21.02 -8.52
CA LEU A 104 -9.56 -19.93 -9.04
C LEU A 104 -9.27 -20.09 -10.54
N ASP A 105 -9.06 -21.31 -11.02
CA ASP A 105 -8.80 -21.61 -12.43
C ASP A 105 -10.06 -21.38 -13.31
N ALA A 106 -11.25 -21.62 -12.75
CA ALA A 106 -12.54 -21.37 -13.39
C ALA A 106 -12.98 -19.89 -13.37
N PHE A 107 -12.42 -19.06 -12.48
CA PHE A 107 -12.80 -17.66 -12.36
C PHE A 107 -12.17 -16.82 -13.49
N PRO A 108 -12.97 -16.11 -14.31
CA PRO A 108 -12.45 -15.27 -15.39
C PRO A 108 -11.72 -14.04 -14.81
N GLY A 109 -10.40 -14.10 -14.73
CA GLY A 109 -9.58 -13.03 -14.16
C GLY A 109 -8.18 -13.50 -13.75
N ASN A 110 -7.45 -12.64 -13.02
CA ASN A 110 -6.10 -12.96 -12.57
C ASN A 110 -6.13 -14.07 -11.51
N ARG A 111 -5.45 -15.19 -11.82
CA ARG A 111 -5.44 -16.49 -11.11
C ARG A 111 -4.83 -16.46 -9.70
N ASP A 112 -4.39 -15.29 -9.24
CA ASP A 112 -3.67 -15.16 -7.99
C ASP A 112 -4.59 -15.26 -6.76
N GLY A 113 -5.91 -15.08 -6.87
CA GLY A 113 -6.86 -15.10 -5.74
C GLY A 113 -6.73 -13.88 -4.81
N LEU A 114 -5.56 -13.25 -4.79
CA LEU A 114 -5.22 -12.04 -4.04
C LEU A 114 -5.14 -10.78 -4.94
N SER A 115 -5.60 -10.87 -6.19
CA SER A 115 -5.29 -9.88 -7.23
C SER A 115 -5.85 -8.49 -6.95
N ILE A 116 -6.98 -8.37 -6.25
CA ILE A 116 -7.63 -7.07 -5.97
C ILE A 116 -7.03 -6.44 -4.71
N SER A 117 -6.62 -7.26 -3.75
CA SER A 117 -6.03 -6.85 -2.47
C SER A 117 -4.65 -6.21 -2.67
N ARG A 118 -3.89 -6.65 -3.68
CA ARG A 118 -2.52 -6.19 -3.96
C ARG A 118 -2.41 -4.71 -4.38
N PRO A 119 -3.11 -4.22 -5.43
CA PRO A 119 -3.03 -2.82 -5.81
C PRO A 119 -3.59 -1.93 -4.72
N LEU A 120 -4.69 -2.32 -4.06
CA LEU A 120 -5.29 -1.53 -2.99
C LEU A 120 -4.35 -1.35 -1.80
N ALA A 121 -3.73 -2.44 -1.35
CA ALA A 121 -2.84 -2.41 -0.19
C ALA A 121 -1.54 -1.64 -0.38
N LEU A 122 -1.09 -1.47 -1.62
CA LEU A 122 0.08 -0.66 -1.94
C LEU A 122 -0.31 0.76 -2.33
N ALA A 123 -1.46 0.95 -2.98
CA ALA A 123 -1.92 2.26 -3.41
C ALA A 123 -2.16 3.18 -2.21
N VAL A 124 -2.84 2.69 -1.17
CA VAL A 124 -3.19 3.54 0.00
C VAL A 124 -1.95 4.12 0.68
N PRO A 125 -0.94 3.32 1.13
CA PRO A 125 0.28 3.88 1.72
C PRO A 125 1.08 4.76 0.75
N VAL A 126 1.09 4.45 -0.55
CA VAL A 126 1.79 5.28 -1.55
C VAL A 126 1.12 6.64 -1.71
N LEU A 127 -0.21 6.71 -1.66
CA LEU A 127 -0.96 7.97 -1.69
C LEU A 127 -0.61 8.83 -0.47
N PHE A 128 -0.64 8.26 0.75
CA PHE A 128 -0.25 8.98 1.96
C PHE A 128 1.21 9.46 1.92
N ALA A 129 2.14 8.60 1.46
CA ALA A 129 3.54 8.99 1.29
C ALA A 129 3.69 10.17 0.32
N GLY A 130 2.96 10.13 -0.80
CA GLY A 130 2.91 11.23 -1.76
C GLY A 130 2.42 12.53 -1.14
N THR A 131 1.36 12.48 -0.33
CA THR A 131 0.82 13.63 0.40
C THR A 131 1.83 14.21 1.39
N TRP A 132 2.53 13.37 2.15
CA TRP A 132 3.53 13.86 3.10
C TRP A 132 4.77 14.44 2.42
N ILE A 133 5.23 13.82 1.32
CA ILE A 133 6.32 14.36 0.50
C ILE A 133 5.91 15.71 -0.10
N ALA A 134 4.66 15.85 -0.54
CA ALA A 134 4.12 17.11 -1.04
C ALA A 134 4.18 18.21 0.04
N PHE A 135 3.72 17.91 1.25
CA PHE A 135 3.81 18.85 2.36
C PHE A 135 5.25 19.18 2.71
N LEU A 136 6.15 18.20 2.74
CA LEU A 136 7.56 18.44 3.05
C LEU A 136 8.22 19.35 2.01
N ALA A 137 7.99 19.07 0.72
CA ALA A 137 8.46 19.92 -0.36
C ALA A 137 7.88 21.34 -0.24
N TRP A 138 6.58 21.46 -0.01
CA TRP A 138 5.93 22.76 0.21
C TRP A 138 6.61 23.54 1.33
N ILE A 139 6.83 22.93 2.50
CA ILE A 139 7.48 23.57 3.65
C ILE A 139 8.89 24.07 3.29
N VAL A 140 9.69 23.23 2.63
CA VAL A 140 11.09 23.55 2.29
C VAL A 140 11.19 24.68 1.27
N PHE A 141 10.25 24.74 0.33
CA PHE A 141 10.31 25.69 -0.78
C PHE A 141 9.47 26.96 -0.57
N ARG A 142 8.54 26.99 0.38
CA ARG A 142 7.61 28.13 0.57
C ARG A 142 8.31 29.48 0.68
N ASP A 143 9.48 29.54 1.33
CA ASP A 143 10.21 30.78 1.60
C ASP A 143 11.28 31.09 0.53
N ARG A 144 11.51 30.15 -0.42
CA ARG A 144 12.54 30.26 -1.47
C ARG A 144 11.98 30.47 -2.87
N LEU A 145 10.66 30.38 -3.03
CA LEU A 145 10.01 30.46 -4.32
C LEU A 145 9.52 31.90 -4.57
N PRO A 146 9.96 32.56 -5.65
CA PRO A 146 9.41 33.86 -6.02
C PRO A 146 7.91 33.70 -6.29
N THR A 147 7.08 34.46 -5.57
CA THR A 147 5.61 34.43 -5.66
C THR A 147 5.08 34.84 -7.04
N HIS A 148 5.92 35.44 -7.88
CA HIS A 148 5.61 35.79 -9.26
C HIS A 148 6.70 35.29 -10.21
N ILE A 149 6.38 34.26 -10.99
CA ILE A 149 7.02 34.03 -12.28
C ILE A 149 6.17 34.80 -13.29
N ASN A 150 6.79 35.77 -13.97
CA ASN A 150 6.23 36.64 -15.01
C ASN A 150 4.93 36.11 -15.66
N GLY A 151 3.82 36.84 -15.52
CA GLY A 151 2.60 36.61 -16.32
C GLY A 151 1.42 35.88 -15.64
N GLY A 152 1.25 36.00 -14.31
CA GLY A 152 0.01 35.56 -13.63
C GLY A 152 -0.13 34.06 -13.36
N ILE A 153 0.89 33.26 -13.72
CA ILE A 153 1.00 31.87 -13.30
C ILE A 153 1.68 31.84 -11.93
N THR A 154 0.90 31.65 -10.87
CA THR A 154 1.46 31.43 -9.53
C THR A 154 2.17 30.08 -9.48
N LEU A 155 3.35 30.06 -8.87
CA LEU A 155 4.20 28.88 -8.77
C LEU A 155 3.50 27.72 -8.03
N ASP A 156 2.59 28.06 -7.12
CA ASP A 156 1.68 27.13 -6.45
C ASP A 156 0.85 26.29 -7.43
N ARG A 157 0.41 26.89 -8.55
CA ARG A 157 -0.34 26.19 -9.61
C ARG A 157 0.57 25.22 -10.37
N VAL A 158 1.83 25.61 -10.61
CA VAL A 158 2.81 24.73 -11.28
C VAL A 158 3.15 23.55 -10.39
N LEU A 159 3.36 23.77 -9.09
CA LEU A 159 3.57 22.70 -8.10
C LEU A 159 2.36 21.78 -8.00
N LEU A 160 1.14 22.32 -7.90
CA LEU A 160 -0.09 21.53 -7.92
C LEU A 160 -0.22 20.70 -9.19
N VAL A 161 0.07 21.26 -10.36
CA VAL A 161 0.05 20.53 -11.63
C VAL A 161 1.10 19.45 -11.66
N LEU A 162 2.33 19.70 -11.21
CA LEU A 162 3.39 18.67 -11.15
C LEU A 162 3.04 17.56 -10.17
N LEU A 163 2.43 17.89 -9.02
CA LEU A 163 2.05 16.94 -8.00
C LEU A 163 0.88 16.07 -8.47
N THR A 164 -0.15 16.69 -9.04
CA THR A 164 -1.29 15.97 -9.64
C THR A 164 -0.87 15.13 -10.85
N THR A 165 0.06 15.63 -11.68
CA THR A 165 0.61 14.88 -12.81
C THR A 165 1.49 13.72 -12.31
N GLY A 166 2.27 13.91 -11.26
CA GLY A 166 3.07 12.86 -10.61
C GLY A 166 2.19 11.78 -10.00
N LEU A 167 1.13 12.16 -9.29
CA LEU A 167 0.12 11.23 -8.76
C LEU A 167 -0.61 10.49 -9.87
N ALA A 168 -1.07 11.20 -10.91
CA ALA A 168 -1.69 10.60 -12.08
C ALA A 168 -0.74 9.64 -12.79
N TRP A 169 0.55 9.97 -12.89
CA TRP A 169 1.57 9.11 -13.47
C TRP A 169 1.83 7.87 -12.61
N VAL A 170 1.89 7.98 -11.28
CA VAL A 170 2.01 6.84 -10.37
C VAL A 170 0.79 5.93 -10.51
N LEU A 171 -0.42 6.49 -10.53
CA LEU A 171 -1.66 5.73 -10.75
C LEU A 171 -1.70 5.07 -12.14
N LEU A 172 -1.27 5.77 -13.19
CA LEU A 172 -1.16 5.22 -14.53
C LEU A 172 -0.10 4.14 -14.61
N ARG A 173 1.03 4.28 -13.90
CA ARG A 173 2.10 3.28 -13.86
C ARG A 173 1.67 2.04 -13.10
N LEU A 174 0.93 2.19 -11.99
CA LEU A 174 0.28 1.09 -11.29
C LEU A 174 -0.74 0.38 -12.20
N ARG A 175 -1.60 1.13 -12.91
CA ARG A 175 -2.54 0.58 -13.90
C ARG A 175 -1.85 -0.06 -15.10
N ARG A 176 -0.67 0.43 -15.52
CA ARG A 176 0.12 -0.15 -16.61
C ARG A 176 0.81 -1.43 -16.15
N LEU A 177 1.31 -1.49 -14.93
CA LEU A 177 1.83 -2.72 -14.34
C LEU A 177 0.72 -3.77 -14.22
N GLU A 178 -0.49 -3.35 -13.80
CA GLU A 178 -1.67 -4.21 -13.78
C GLU A 178 -2.05 -4.72 -15.18
N ARG A 179 -2.02 -3.86 -16.20
CA ARG A 179 -2.26 -4.25 -17.60
C ARG A 179 -1.14 -5.12 -18.20
N ALA A 180 0.12 -4.85 -17.88
CA ALA A 180 1.26 -5.65 -18.34
C ALA A 180 1.29 -7.04 -17.70
N VAL A 181 0.80 -7.17 -16.47
CA VAL A 181 0.55 -8.46 -15.82
C VAL A 181 -0.62 -9.19 -16.48
N ARG A 182 -1.68 -8.48 -16.89
CA ARG A 182 -2.81 -9.05 -17.67
C ARG A 182 -2.45 -9.45 -19.12
N GLY A 183 -1.48 -8.78 -19.75
CA GLY A 183 -1.15 -8.99 -21.16
C GLY A 183 -0.01 -9.97 -21.44
N LYS A 184 0.62 -10.54 -20.39
CA LYS A 184 1.64 -11.59 -20.49
C LYS A 184 1.09 -13.00 -20.16
N GLN A 185 -0.22 -13.12 -19.97
CA GLN A 185 -0.96 -14.38 -19.85
C GLN A 185 -1.76 -14.63 -21.12
#